data_AF-A0A4U0RT34-F1
#
_entry.id   AF-A0A4U0RT34-F1
#
_cell.length_a   1.000
_cell.length_b   1.000
_cell.length_c   1.000
_cell.angle_alpha   90.00
_cell.angle_beta   90.00
_cell.angle_gamma   90.00
#
_symmetry.space_group_name_H-M   'P 1'
#
loop_
_entity.id
_entity.type
_entity.pdbx_description
1 polymer ?
#
loop_
_entity_poly.entity_id
_entity_poly.type
_entity_poly.pdbx_seq_one_letter_code
_entity_poly.pdbx_strand_id
1 'polypeptide(L)'
;MRSTVASFRKAFTPKHATGRPVVRVSQVPVQGTTAVVPAKDITVGGQPLSRILLTNSSGFKPGQVQARADVTRIGGTWYVSNSTSMSAAVPPEHSDPLPGSRR
;
A
#
# COMPACT_ATOMS: atom_id res chain seq x y z
N MET A 1 -12.10 -11.06 14.10
CA MET A 1 -10.71 -10.51 13.99
C MET A 1 -9.69 -11.48 13.38
N ARG A 2 -9.61 -12.77 13.77
CA ARG A 2 -8.62 -13.71 13.19
C ARG A 2 -8.66 -13.82 11.65
N SER A 3 -9.86 -13.88 11.06
CA SER A 3 -10.03 -13.96 9.60
C SER A 3 -9.48 -12.73 8.87
N THR A 4 -9.75 -11.53 9.38
CA THR A 4 -9.27 -10.25 8.84
C THR A 4 -7.74 -10.18 8.80
N VAL A 5 -7.09 -10.54 9.92
CA VAL A 5 -5.62 -10.55 10.00
C VAL A 5 -5.00 -11.58 9.04
N ALA A 6 -5.65 -12.74 8.86
CA ALA A 6 -5.21 -13.75 7.89
C ALA A 6 -5.29 -13.25 6.44
N SER A 7 -6.37 -12.54 6.08
CA SER A 7 -6.54 -11.91 4.78
C SER A 7 -5.50 -10.81 4.52
N PHE A 8 -5.22 -9.96 5.52
CA PHE A 8 -4.12 -9.00 5.45
C PHE A 8 -2.79 -9.70 5.26
N ARG A 9 -2.49 -10.76 6.03
CA ARG A 9 -1.23 -11.50 5.84
C ARG A 9 -1.10 -12.01 4.40
N LYS A 10 -2.16 -12.55 3.81
CA LYS A 10 -2.16 -13.05 2.43
C LYS A 10 -1.89 -11.93 1.41
N ALA A 11 -2.53 -10.77 1.57
CA ALA A 11 -2.36 -9.64 0.64
C ALA A 11 -0.94 -9.06 0.65
N PHE A 12 -0.25 -9.10 1.80
CA PHE A 12 1.07 -8.50 1.99
C PHE A 12 2.23 -9.51 1.93
N THR A 13 1.96 -10.80 1.68
CA THR A 13 2.99 -11.83 1.54
C THR A 13 3.39 -11.99 0.06
N PRO A 14 4.69 -11.93 -0.29
CA PRO A 14 5.14 -12.24 -1.62
C PRO A 14 4.89 -13.72 -1.97
N LYS A 15 4.39 -14.01 -3.19
CA LYS A 15 4.02 -15.38 -3.61
C LYS A 15 5.17 -16.39 -3.60
N HIS A 16 6.42 -15.90 -3.75
CA HIS A 16 7.63 -16.74 -3.78
C HIS A 16 8.53 -16.52 -2.56
N ALA A 17 7.99 -16.02 -1.44
CA ALA A 17 8.78 -15.86 -0.23
C ALA A 17 9.19 -17.24 0.32
N THR A 18 10.50 -17.53 0.34
CA THR A 18 11.06 -18.69 1.05
C THR A 18 11.29 -18.29 2.51
N GLY A 19 10.47 -18.83 3.42
CA GLY A 19 10.56 -18.53 4.85
C GLY A 19 9.89 -17.21 5.27
N ARG A 20 10.38 -16.59 6.34
CA ARG A 20 9.82 -15.33 6.86
C ARG A 20 10.37 -14.14 6.05
N PRO A 21 9.53 -13.42 5.29
CA PRO A 21 10.01 -12.30 4.49
C PRO A 21 10.51 -11.17 5.39
N VAL A 22 11.69 -10.65 5.09
CA VAL A 22 12.27 -9.50 5.79
C VAL A 22 11.69 -8.21 5.21
N VAL A 23 11.29 -7.29 6.07
CA VAL A 23 10.81 -5.96 5.68
C VAL A 23 11.97 -4.96 5.78
N ARG A 24 12.16 -4.16 4.73
CA ARG A 24 13.11 -3.04 4.73
C ARG A 24 12.40 -1.78 4.27
N VAL A 25 12.74 -0.67 4.90
CA VAL A 25 12.23 0.66 4.57
C VAL A 25 13.41 1.52 4.16
N SER A 26 13.30 2.18 3.02
CA SER A 26 14.32 3.14 2.55
C SER A 26 14.35 4.36 3.46
N GLN A 27 15.40 5.18 3.37
CA GLN A 27 15.44 6.43 4.15
C GLN A 27 14.26 7.33 3.77
N VAL A 28 13.50 7.76 4.78
CA VAL A 28 12.35 8.66 4.63
C VAL A 28 12.53 9.89 5.51
N PRO A 29 12.02 11.06 5.10
CA PRO A 29 11.99 12.24 5.97
C PRO A 29 11.17 11.98 7.23
N VAL A 30 11.70 12.41 8.38
CA VAL A 30 11.03 12.31 9.68
C VAL A 30 10.61 13.71 10.14
N GLN A 31 9.39 13.82 10.65
CA GLN A 31 8.82 15.04 11.22
C GLN A 31 8.63 14.84 12.73
N GLY A 32 9.64 15.20 13.51
CA GLY A 32 9.64 14.97 14.96
C GLY A 32 9.58 13.47 15.29
N THR A 33 8.41 13.01 15.75
CA THR A 33 8.16 11.60 16.09
C THR A 33 7.33 10.86 15.05
N THR A 34 6.97 11.48 13.92
CA THR A 34 6.16 10.84 12.88
C THR A 34 6.90 10.79 11.54
N ALA A 35 6.52 9.84 10.69
CA ALA A 35 6.95 9.80 9.31
C ALA A 35 5.85 9.17 8.44
N VAL A 36 5.82 9.56 7.17
CA VAL A 36 4.96 8.94 6.16
C VAL A 36 5.85 8.13 5.24
N VAL A 37 5.61 6.82 5.17
CA VAL A 37 6.40 5.88 4.36
C VAL A 37 5.59 5.49 3.12
N PRO A 38 5.98 5.93 1.92
CA PRO A 38 5.36 5.46 0.69
C PRO A 38 5.60 3.96 0.47
N ALA A 39 4.61 3.22 -0.03
CA ALA A 39 4.76 1.78 -0.28
C ALA A 39 5.84 1.44 -1.33
N LYS A 40 6.23 2.39 -2.18
CA LYS A 40 7.38 2.23 -3.09
C LYS A 40 8.72 2.12 -2.35
N ASP A 41 8.79 2.71 -1.16
CA ASP A 41 10.01 2.77 -0.34
C ASP A 41 10.06 1.62 0.68
N ILE A 42 9.05 0.74 0.67
CA ILE A 42 8.95 -0.47 1.48
C ILE A 42 9.23 -1.68 0.58
N THR A 43 10.17 -2.53 0.99
CA THR A 43 10.42 -3.82 0.35
C THR A 43 10.16 -4.96 1.34
N VAL A 44 9.54 -6.02 0.85
CA VAL A 44 9.21 -7.22 1.62
C VAL A 44 9.77 -8.43 0.87
N GLY A 45 10.73 -9.13 1.47
CA GLY A 45 11.42 -10.23 0.79
C GLY A 45 12.14 -9.79 -0.50
N GLY A 46 12.63 -8.55 -0.56
CA GLY A 46 13.29 -7.98 -1.74
C GLY A 46 12.36 -7.46 -2.84
N GLN A 47 11.03 -7.60 -2.68
CA GLN A 47 10.05 -7.07 -3.64
C GLN A 47 9.39 -5.78 -3.11
N PRO A 48 9.15 -4.76 -3.94
CA PRO A 48 8.43 -3.55 -3.54
C PRO A 48 7.01 -3.90 -3.07
N LEU A 49 6.56 -3.28 -1.98
CA LEU A 49 5.24 -3.55 -1.40
C LEU A 49 4.10 -3.26 -2.40
N SER A 50 4.22 -2.20 -3.19
CA SER A 50 3.25 -1.89 -4.26
C SER A 50 3.05 -3.04 -5.25
N ARG A 51 4.12 -3.75 -5.62
CA ARG A 51 4.08 -4.91 -6.52
C ARG A 51 3.43 -6.12 -5.87
N ILE A 52 3.66 -6.33 -4.57
CA ILE A 52 3.04 -7.42 -3.82
C ILE A 52 1.53 -7.21 -3.73
N LEU A 53 1.10 -5.98 -3.41
CA LEU A 53 -0.32 -5.62 -3.35
C LEU A 53 -1.01 -5.82 -4.70
N LEU A 54 -0.39 -5.38 -5.80
CA LEU A 54 -0.90 -5.61 -7.16
C LEU A 54 -1.00 -7.10 -7.51
N THR A 55 -0.01 -7.91 -7.12
CA THR A 55 0.03 -9.35 -7.44
C THR A 55 -1.04 -10.15 -6.68
N ASN A 56 -1.46 -9.66 -5.51
CA ASN A 56 -2.44 -10.30 -4.65
C ASN A 56 -3.84 -9.67 -4.73
N SER A 57 -4.00 -8.57 -5.47
CA SER A 57 -5.29 -7.90 -5.67
C SER A 57 -5.78 -8.07 -7.11
N SER A 58 -7.03 -8.45 -7.29
CA SER A 58 -7.70 -8.41 -8.59
C SER A 58 -8.27 -7.01 -8.83
N GLY A 59 -7.98 -6.38 -9.97
CA GLY A 59 -8.66 -5.15 -10.42
C GLY A 59 -7.87 -3.84 -10.34
N PHE A 60 -6.60 -3.86 -9.91
CA PHE A 60 -5.75 -2.66 -9.93
C PHE A 60 -4.64 -2.74 -10.98
N LYS A 61 -4.47 -1.68 -11.77
CA LYS A 61 -3.34 -1.49 -12.68
C LYS A 61 -2.14 -0.89 -11.92
N PRO A 62 -0.90 -1.11 -12.39
CA PRO A 62 0.26 -0.38 -11.88
C PRO A 62 0.01 1.14 -11.86
N GLY A 63 0.35 1.81 -10.76
CA GLY A 63 0.12 3.24 -10.58
C GLY A 63 -1.25 3.62 -9.99
N GLN A 64 -2.25 2.72 -10.01
CA GLN A 64 -3.54 2.97 -9.36
C GLN A 64 -3.53 2.68 -7.86
N VAL A 65 -2.54 1.91 -7.38
CA VAL A 65 -2.37 1.62 -5.96
C VAL A 65 -1.40 2.61 -5.35
N GLN A 66 -1.95 3.66 -4.73
CA GLN A 66 -1.19 4.54 -3.85
C GLN A 66 -1.38 4.06 -2.41
N ALA A 67 -0.38 3.36 -1.88
CA ALA A 67 -0.33 2.92 -0.50
C ALA A 67 0.75 3.69 0.27
N ARG A 68 0.45 4.05 1.51
CA ARG A 68 1.35 4.73 2.44
C ARG A 68 1.13 4.15 3.84
N ALA A 69 2.19 4.12 4.64
CA ALA A 69 2.13 3.77 6.05
C ALA A 69 2.52 4.99 6.88
N ASP A 70 1.64 5.39 7.79
CA ASP A 70 1.99 6.40 8.77
C ASP A 70 2.67 5.68 9.93
N VAL A 71 3.85 6.16 10.32
CA VAL A 71 4.62 5.60 11.42
C VAL A 71 4.84 6.65 12.49
N THR A 72 4.80 6.21 13.75
CA THR A 72 5.04 7.03 14.93
C THR A 72 6.10 6.38 15.80
N ARG A 73 7.01 7.20 16.32
CA ARG A 73 8.05 6.79 17.25
C ARG A 73 7.56 6.95 18.68
N ILE A 74 7.50 5.84 19.42
CA ILE A 74 7.09 5.78 20.82
C ILE A 74 8.21 5.07 21.59
N GLY A 75 8.76 5.71 22.62
CA GLY A 75 9.83 5.13 23.44
C GLY A 75 11.07 4.70 22.64
N GLY A 76 11.42 5.43 21.58
CA GLY A 76 12.57 5.12 20.72
C GLY A 76 12.28 4.13 19.58
N THR A 77 11.14 3.44 19.60
CA THR A 77 10.74 2.41 18.62
C THR A 77 9.69 2.95 17.64
N TRP A 78 9.80 2.59 16.37
CA TRP A 78 8.85 2.98 15.33
C TRP A 78 7.70 1.97 15.22
N TYR A 79 6.47 2.47 15.22
CA TYR A 79 5.25 1.69 15.08
C TYR A 79 4.42 2.21 13.90
N VAL A 80 3.71 1.32 13.21
CA VAL A 80 2.71 1.72 12.22
C VAL A 80 1.48 2.22 12.98
N SER A 81 1.21 3.52 12.86
CA SER A 81 0.07 4.19 13.54
C SER A 81 -1.18 4.24 12.66
N ASN A 82 -1.03 4.19 11.34
CA ASN A 82 -2.14 4.04 10.40
C ASN A 82 -1.71 3.21 9.19
N SER A 83 -2.51 2.21 8.85
CA SER A 83 -2.20 1.28 7.77
C SER A 83 -3.10 1.55 6.56
N THR A 84 -2.51 2.16 5.54
CA THR A 84 -2.97 2.08 4.15
C THR A 84 -4.35 2.68 3.86
N SER A 85 -4.40 3.96 3.49
CA SER A 85 -5.46 4.43 2.58
C SER A 85 -5.07 4.00 1.16
N MET A 86 -5.78 3.02 0.60
CA MET A 86 -5.70 2.72 -0.83
C MET A 86 -6.62 3.69 -1.56
N SER A 87 -6.07 4.76 -2.10
CA SER A 87 -6.81 5.61 -3.03
C SER A 87 -6.59 5.05 -4.43
N ALA A 88 -7.67 4.59 -5.06
CA ALA A 88 -7.68 4.38 -6.50
C ALA A 88 -7.70 5.77 -7.14
N ALA A 89 -6.59 6.19 -7.72
CA ALA A 89 -6.67 7.28 -8.69
C ALA A 89 -7.51 6.74 -9.87
N VAL A 90 -8.75 7.21 -9.98
CA VAL A 90 -9.55 7.01 -11.18
C VAL A 90 -8.74 7.64 -12.31
N PRO A 91 -8.27 6.85 -13.30
CA PRO A 91 -7.61 7.44 -14.46
C PRO A 91 -8.62 8.40 -15.11
N PRO A 92 -8.19 9.53 -15.68
CA PRO A 92 -9.07 10.39 -16.46
C PRO A 92 -9.39 9.67 -17.78
N GLU A 93 -10.20 8.62 -17.75
CA GLU A 93 -10.84 8.05 -18.93
C GLU A 93 -12.24 8.65 -19.03
N HIS A 94 -12.41 9.44 -20.08
CA HIS A 94 -13.68 9.78 -20.73
C HIS A 94 -14.83 10.15 -19.78
N SER A 95 -14.93 11.45 -19.50
CA SER A 95 -16.24 12.09 -19.35
C SER A 95 -16.97 12.01 -20.70
N ASP A 96 -17.44 10.83 -21.09
CA ASP A 96 -18.45 10.73 -22.14
C ASP A 96 -19.77 11.25 -21.53
N PRO A 97 -20.34 12.35 -22.04
CA PRO A 97 -21.66 12.79 -21.60
C PRO A 97 -22.67 11.70 -21.97
N LEU A 98 -23.53 11.34 -21.00
CA LEU A 98 -24.68 10.47 -21.21
C LEU A 98 -25.46 10.92 -22.47
N PRO A 99 -25.75 10.03 -23.43
CA PRO A 99 -26.57 10.40 -24.58
C PRO A 99 -28.02 10.48 -24.10
N GLY A 100 -28.44 11.67 -23.70
CA GLY A 100 -29.80 11.86 -23.19
C GLY A 100 -30.04 13.19 -22.52
N SER A 101 -29.62 14.29 -23.12
CA SER A 101 -30.12 15.63 -22.78
C SER A 101 -29.88 16.60 -23.94
N ARG A 102 -30.70 16.49 -24.99
CA ARG A 102 -31.15 17.67 -25.72
C ARG A 102 -32.67 17.66 -25.71
N ARG A 103 -33.21 18.71 -25.10
CA ARG A 103 -34.56 19.21 -25.34
C ARG A 103 -34.74 19.54 -26.81
#